data_AF-A0A7X6NZG2-F1
#
_entry.id   AF-A0A7X6NZG2-F1
#
_cell.length_a   1.000
_cell.length_b   1.000
_cell.length_c   1.000
_cell.angle_alpha   90.00
_cell.angle_beta   90.00
_cell.angle_gamma   90.00
#
_symmetry.space_group_name_H-M   'P 1'
#
loop_
_entity.id
_entity.type
_entity.pdbx_description
1 polymer ?
#
loop_
_entity_poly.entity_id
_entity_poly.type
_entity_poly.pdbx_seq_one_letter_code
_entity_poly.pdbx_strand_id
1 'polypeptide(L)'
;MTMTDTDVTTEVTAEADPTAEEQASALDTEAADAERLAADGTEAEAEDTDQAHAEGNRDGDTFPRAYVEKLRSQNARYRERAKTADTYGRRLHAELVRATGRLADPSDVEFDEDHLDDPDALAAAIDDLLGRKPHLASRRPLGDIGQGARGNGTEPVGLLSILKGLT
;
A
#
# COMPACT_ATOMS: atom_id res chain seq x y z
N MET A 1 54.73 21.81 -54.53
CA MET A 1 54.37 23.23 -54.32
C MET A 1 53.54 23.27 -53.04
N THR A 2 54.26 23.35 -51.91
CA THR A 2 54.14 24.42 -50.86
C THR A 2 52.93 24.18 -49.95
N MET A 3 53.04 23.42 -48.85
CA MET A 3 53.75 23.69 -47.58
C MET A 3 53.15 24.87 -46.79
N THR A 4 52.71 24.56 -45.55
CA THR A 4 52.58 25.32 -44.27
C THR A 4 51.23 25.02 -43.61
N ASP A 5 51.13 24.14 -42.60
CA ASP A 5 51.42 24.36 -41.16
C ASP A 5 50.72 25.57 -40.55
N THR A 6 49.85 25.31 -39.56
CA THR A 6 49.79 26.03 -38.27
C THR A 6 48.95 25.21 -37.28
N ASP A 7 49.64 24.53 -36.37
CA ASP A 7 49.16 24.12 -35.06
C ASP A 7 48.86 25.36 -34.18
N VAL A 8 47.81 25.28 -33.36
CA VAL A 8 47.82 25.92 -32.03
C VAL A 8 47.22 24.94 -31.01
N THR A 9 48.10 24.44 -30.16
CA THR A 9 47.89 23.60 -28.98
C THR A 9 47.49 24.45 -27.76
N THR A 10 47.06 23.76 -26.69
CA THR A 10 46.97 24.16 -25.26
C THR A 10 45.68 24.92 -24.86
N GLU A 11 44.93 24.58 -23.78
CA GLU A 11 45.32 23.98 -22.50
C GLU A 11 44.31 23.00 -21.91
N VAL A 12 44.88 22.07 -21.14
CA VAL A 12 44.28 21.23 -20.11
C VAL A 12 43.53 22.08 -19.09
N THR A 13 42.31 21.69 -18.72
CA THR A 13 41.90 21.66 -17.31
C THR A 13 40.95 20.49 -17.12
N ALA A 14 41.51 19.41 -16.56
CA ALA A 14 40.75 18.36 -15.93
C ALA A 14 40.23 18.92 -14.60
N GLU A 15 38.93 19.17 -14.52
CA GLU A 15 38.25 19.31 -13.25
C GLU A 15 37.39 18.07 -13.08
N ALA A 16 37.99 17.09 -12.41
CA ALA A 16 37.29 15.94 -11.88
C ALA A 16 36.31 16.46 -10.83
N ASP A 17 35.01 16.30 -11.09
CA ASP A 17 33.94 16.49 -10.12
C ASP A 17 33.76 15.14 -9.38
N PRO A 18 34.26 14.96 -8.15
CA PRO A 18 34.10 13.73 -7.40
C PRO A 18 32.90 13.92 -6.47
N THR A 19 31.68 13.92 -7.01
CA THR A 19 30.48 13.88 -6.19
C THR A 19 29.40 13.02 -6.85
N ALA A 20 29.81 11.84 -7.31
CA ALA A 20 28.92 10.81 -7.87
C ALA A 20 29.04 9.44 -7.17
N GLU A 21 29.61 9.39 -5.96
CA GLU A 21 29.79 8.14 -5.19
C GLU A 21 29.37 8.27 -3.73
N GLU A 22 28.17 8.81 -3.46
CA GLU A 22 27.57 8.69 -2.13
C GLU A 22 26.04 8.60 -2.18
N GLN A 23 25.50 7.81 -3.11
CA GLN A 23 24.08 7.43 -3.12
C GLN A 23 23.85 5.93 -3.42
N ALA A 24 24.88 5.10 -3.29
CA ALA A 24 24.78 3.65 -3.52
C ALA A 24 24.67 2.81 -2.23
N SER A 25 24.34 3.42 -1.09
CA SER A 25 24.30 2.73 0.23
C SER A 25 22.93 2.76 0.92
N ALA A 26 21.91 3.38 0.31
CA ALA A 26 20.56 3.49 0.90
C ALA A 26 19.48 2.66 0.18
N LEU A 27 19.83 1.90 -0.86
CA LEU A 27 18.89 1.10 -1.65
C LEU A 27 18.86 -0.39 -1.27
N ASP A 28 19.74 -0.84 -0.37
CA ASP A 28 19.92 -2.27 -0.06
C ASP A 28 19.15 -2.73 1.20
N THR A 29 18.44 -1.83 1.89
CA THR A 29 17.64 -2.18 3.09
C THR A 29 16.13 -2.31 2.80
N GLU A 30 15.60 -1.59 1.80
CA GLU A 30 14.17 -1.67 1.46
C GLU A 30 13.84 -2.91 0.60
N ALA A 31 14.79 -3.42 -0.18
CA ALA A 31 14.59 -4.64 -0.98
C ALA A 31 14.54 -5.91 -0.11
N ALA A 32 15.33 -5.96 0.97
CA ALA A 32 15.40 -7.11 1.86
C ALA A 32 14.11 -7.31 2.70
N ASP A 33 13.42 -6.22 3.06
CA ASP A 33 12.15 -6.31 3.79
C ASP A 33 10.95 -6.58 2.87
N ALA A 34 10.96 -6.06 1.63
CA ALA A 34 9.94 -6.37 0.63
C ALA A 34 9.97 -7.86 0.20
N GLU A 35 11.16 -8.45 0.08
CA GLU A 35 11.30 -9.88 -0.26
C GLU A 35 10.86 -10.80 0.89
N ARG A 36 11.00 -10.35 2.14
CA ARG A 36 10.53 -11.09 3.33
C ARG A 36 9.00 -11.08 3.48
N LEU A 37 8.32 -10.06 2.97
CA LEU A 37 6.84 -9.96 2.95
C LEU A 37 6.21 -10.69 1.76
N ALA A 38 6.93 -10.83 0.63
CA ALA A 38 6.46 -11.60 -0.53
C ALA A 38 6.59 -13.12 -0.33
N ALA A 39 7.53 -13.59 0.50
CA ALA A 39 7.74 -15.00 0.78
C ALA A 39 6.64 -15.68 1.62
N ASP A 40 5.79 -14.92 2.31
CA ASP A 40 4.72 -15.45 3.19
C ASP A 40 3.35 -15.56 2.51
N GLY A 41 3.20 -14.96 1.31
CA GLY A 41 1.91 -14.77 0.65
C GLY A 41 1.55 -15.80 -0.44
N THR A 42 2.45 -16.70 -0.83
CA THR A 42 2.19 -17.68 -1.90
C THR A 42 2.93 -18.99 -1.64
N GLU A 43 2.59 -19.65 -0.53
CA GLU A 43 2.75 -21.10 -0.48
C GLU A 43 1.62 -21.70 -1.33
N ALA A 44 1.92 -21.92 -2.62
CA ALA A 44 1.19 -22.89 -3.42
C ALA A 44 1.06 -24.16 -2.59
N GLU A 45 -0.15 -24.73 -2.50
CA GLU A 45 -0.35 -26.03 -1.88
C GLU A 45 0.51 -27.04 -2.63
N ALA A 46 1.72 -27.28 -2.12
CA ALA A 46 2.42 -28.50 -2.38
C ALA A 46 1.53 -29.57 -1.76
N GLU A 47 0.78 -30.28 -2.61
CA GLU A 47 0.32 -31.63 -2.32
C GLU A 47 1.58 -32.42 -1.91
N ASP A 48 1.90 -32.39 -0.62
CA ASP A 48 2.91 -33.21 0.03
C ASP A 48 2.34 -34.62 0.19
N THR A 49 1.91 -35.20 -0.94
CA THR A 49 1.96 -36.63 -1.17
C THR A 49 3.40 -36.97 -1.50
N ASP A 50 4.21 -37.24 -0.48
CA ASP A 50 4.87 -38.54 -0.30
C ASP A 50 6.02 -38.45 0.75
N GLN A 51 6.26 -39.58 1.42
CA GLN A 51 7.47 -39.96 2.18
C GLN A 51 7.67 -39.63 3.67
N ALA A 52 6.74 -38.98 4.39
CA ALA A 52 6.81 -38.94 5.86
C ALA A 52 6.22 -40.18 6.58
N HIS A 53 5.89 -41.25 5.84
CA HIS A 53 5.27 -42.48 6.37
C HIS A 53 6.25 -43.64 6.64
N ALA A 54 7.57 -43.38 6.65
CA ALA A 54 8.59 -44.43 6.72
C ALA A 54 9.29 -44.59 8.09
N GLU A 55 8.80 -43.96 9.17
CA GLU A 55 9.25 -44.29 10.53
C GLU A 55 8.09 -44.84 11.36
N GLY A 56 8.14 -46.15 11.58
CA GLY A 56 7.01 -46.99 11.97
C GLY A 56 6.35 -46.65 13.30
N ASN A 57 5.07 -47.02 13.34
CA ASN A 57 4.23 -47.10 14.53
C ASN A 57 4.82 -48.14 15.50
N ARG A 58 5.80 -47.71 16.31
CA ARG A 58 6.24 -48.43 17.49
C ARG A 58 5.36 -47.91 18.62
N ASP A 59 4.54 -48.80 19.16
CA ASP A 59 3.50 -48.56 20.17
C ASP A 59 2.11 -48.28 19.59
N GLY A 60 1.07 -48.86 20.21
CA GLY A 60 -0.29 -49.02 19.69
C GLY A 60 -1.12 -47.74 19.52
N ASP A 61 -0.51 -46.65 19.07
CA ASP A 61 -1.18 -45.40 18.74
C ASP A 61 -1.98 -45.53 17.43
N THR A 62 -3.16 -44.92 17.39
CA THR A 62 -4.07 -44.96 16.22
C THR A 62 -3.53 -44.15 15.03
N PHE A 63 -2.72 -43.13 15.28
CA PHE A 63 -2.11 -42.27 14.25
C PHE A 63 -0.65 -41.99 14.56
N PRO A 64 0.25 -41.93 13.55
CA PRO A 64 1.64 -41.57 13.75
C PRO A 64 1.77 -40.19 14.40
N ARG A 65 2.61 -40.08 15.44
CA ARG A 65 2.83 -38.84 16.18
C ARG A 65 3.23 -37.67 15.26
N ALA A 66 4.15 -37.92 14.32
CA ALA A 66 4.61 -36.92 13.36
C ALA A 66 3.47 -36.33 12.52
N TYR A 67 2.49 -37.15 12.12
CA TYR A 67 1.32 -36.70 11.37
C TYR A 67 0.43 -35.76 12.21
N VAL A 68 0.16 -36.12 13.46
CA VAL A 68 -0.69 -35.28 14.34
C VAL A 68 0.01 -33.97 14.69
N GLU A 69 1.33 -33.99 14.90
CA GLU A 69 2.13 -32.78 15.13
C GLU A 69 2.09 -31.85 13.91
N LYS A 70 2.25 -32.39 12.69
CA LYS A 70 2.07 -31.64 11.44
C LYS A 70 0.66 -31.04 11.34
N LEU A 71 -0.38 -31.82 11.65
CA LEU A 71 -1.75 -31.32 11.60
C LEU A 71 -2.00 -30.21 12.64
N ARG A 72 -1.41 -30.30 13.85
CA ARG A 72 -1.52 -29.24 14.86
C ARG A 72 -0.81 -27.96 14.43
N SER A 73 0.37 -28.05 13.84
CA SER A 73 1.10 -26.88 13.36
C SER A 73 0.35 -26.20 12.21
N GLN A 74 -0.20 -26.96 11.26
CA GLN A 74 -1.04 -26.43 10.19
C GLN A 74 -2.30 -25.73 10.74
N ASN A 75 -3.03 -26.38 11.65
CA ASN A 75 -4.22 -25.78 12.28
C ASN A 75 -3.88 -24.55 13.14
N ALA A 76 -2.69 -24.48 13.73
CA ALA A 76 -2.22 -23.26 14.41
C ALA A 76 -2.05 -22.11 13.41
N ARG A 77 -1.38 -22.36 12.28
CA ARG A 77 -1.19 -21.37 11.20
C ARG A 77 -2.52 -20.88 10.62
N TYR A 78 -3.47 -21.77 10.35
CA TYR A 78 -4.79 -21.35 9.84
C TYR A 78 -5.55 -20.45 10.83
N ARG A 79 -5.47 -20.74 12.14
CA ARG A 79 -6.07 -19.88 13.16
C ARG A 79 -5.39 -18.52 13.24
N GLU A 80 -4.07 -18.47 13.06
CA GLU A 80 -3.33 -17.22 13.01
C GLU A 80 -3.71 -16.40 11.77
N ARG A 81 -3.71 -17.03 10.59
CA ARG A 81 -4.13 -16.40 9.33
C ARG A 81 -5.56 -15.86 9.40
N ALA A 82 -6.50 -16.61 9.98
CA ALA A 82 -7.88 -16.16 10.17
C ALA A 82 -7.95 -14.91 11.05
N LYS A 83 -7.27 -14.89 12.21
CA LYS A 83 -7.22 -13.70 13.08
C LYS A 83 -6.61 -12.48 12.38
N THR A 84 -5.59 -12.71 11.58
CA THR A 84 -4.93 -11.67 10.80
C THR A 84 -5.88 -11.12 9.72
N ALA A 85 -6.60 -11.99 9.01
CA ALA A 85 -7.61 -11.62 8.03
C ALA A 85 -8.74 -10.78 8.68
N ASP A 86 -9.26 -11.21 9.83
CA ASP A 86 -10.27 -10.46 10.58
C ASP A 86 -9.78 -9.06 10.98
N THR A 87 -8.49 -8.94 11.30
CA THR A 87 -7.87 -7.66 11.65
C THR A 87 -7.79 -6.73 10.44
N TYR A 88 -7.40 -7.27 9.28
CA TYR A 88 -7.36 -6.50 8.04
C TYR A 88 -8.74 -6.12 7.52
N GLY A 89 -9.73 -7.01 7.63
CA GLY A 89 -11.12 -6.72 7.27
C GLY A 89 -11.67 -5.52 8.04
N ARG A 90 -11.47 -5.49 9.38
CA ARG A 90 -11.89 -4.35 10.21
C ARG A 90 -11.17 -3.04 9.85
N ARG A 91 -9.88 -3.11 9.52
CA ARG A 91 -9.10 -1.93 9.08
C ARG A 91 -9.60 -1.41 7.74
N LEU A 92 -9.85 -2.30 6.78
CA LEU A 92 -10.39 -1.94 5.48
C LEU A 92 -11.77 -1.30 5.62
N HIS A 93 -12.66 -1.88 6.40
CA HIS A 93 -13.99 -1.33 6.68
C HIS A 93 -13.90 0.10 7.23
N ALA A 94 -13.05 0.33 8.23
CA ALA A 94 -12.86 1.67 8.79
C ALA A 94 -12.34 2.68 7.74
N GLU A 95 -11.46 2.26 6.83
CA GLU A 95 -10.98 3.11 5.75
C GLU A 95 -12.03 3.37 4.66
N LEU A 96 -12.86 2.38 4.32
CA LEU A 96 -14.00 2.58 3.41
C LEU A 96 -15.00 3.58 4.00
N VAL A 97 -15.35 3.44 5.28
CA VAL A 97 -16.20 4.40 6.00
C VAL A 97 -15.57 5.79 6.01
N ARG A 98 -14.26 5.89 6.30
CA ARG A 98 -13.53 7.17 6.25
C ARG A 98 -13.55 7.80 4.86
N ALA A 99 -13.39 7.01 3.80
CA ALA A 99 -13.40 7.47 2.42
C ALA A 99 -14.74 8.08 2.01
N THR A 100 -15.86 7.64 2.61
CA THR A 100 -17.17 8.29 2.38
C THR A 100 -17.20 9.75 2.86
N GLY A 101 -16.39 10.10 3.87
CA GLY A 101 -16.34 11.44 4.47
C GLY A 101 -17.62 11.86 5.22
N ARG A 102 -18.59 10.94 5.38
CA ARG A 102 -19.92 11.24 5.94
C ARG A 102 -19.97 11.19 7.46
N LEU A 103 -19.14 10.37 8.09
CA LEU A 103 -19.06 10.22 9.55
C LEU A 103 -17.89 11.00 10.13
N ALA A 104 -18.03 11.43 11.39
CA ALA A 104 -16.95 12.05 12.14
C ALA A 104 -15.90 11.01 12.60
N ASP A 105 -16.35 9.83 13.04
CA ASP A 105 -15.50 8.70 13.47
C ASP A 105 -15.89 7.43 12.70
N PRO A 106 -14.95 6.77 11.99
CA PRO A 106 -15.24 5.53 11.27
C PRO A 106 -15.56 4.34 12.20
N SER A 107 -15.21 4.42 13.49
CA SER A 107 -15.48 3.34 14.46
C SER A 107 -16.93 3.29 14.97
N ASP A 108 -17.76 4.28 14.61
CA ASP A 108 -19.18 4.31 14.99
C ASP A 108 -20.06 3.33 14.20
N VAL A 109 -19.57 2.81 13.06
CA VAL A 109 -20.25 1.79 12.25
C VAL A 109 -19.74 0.42 12.69
N GLU A 110 -20.67 -0.47 13.05
CA GLU A 110 -20.31 -1.86 13.37
C GLU A 110 -19.75 -2.57 12.13
N PHE A 111 -18.74 -3.40 12.34
CA PHE A 111 -18.15 -4.20 11.26
C PHE A 111 -19.16 -5.25 10.79
N ASP A 112 -19.42 -5.24 9.48
CA ASP A 112 -20.18 -6.26 8.78
C ASP A 112 -19.35 -6.68 7.56
N GLU A 113 -19.30 -7.98 7.27
CA GLU A 113 -18.55 -8.52 6.13
C GLU A 113 -19.18 -8.07 4.80
N ASP A 114 -20.51 -7.96 4.76
CA ASP A 114 -21.26 -7.55 3.58
C ASP A 114 -20.88 -6.13 3.12
N HIS A 115 -20.44 -5.26 4.04
CA HIS A 115 -19.99 -3.90 3.72
C HIS A 115 -18.69 -3.85 2.91
N LEU A 116 -17.89 -4.93 2.89
CA LEU A 116 -16.64 -4.99 2.13
C LEU A 116 -16.89 -5.28 0.65
N ASP A 117 -17.90 -6.10 0.36
CA ASP A 117 -18.24 -6.56 -0.98
C ASP A 117 -19.34 -5.72 -1.63
N ASP A 118 -20.26 -5.16 -0.82
CA ASP A 118 -21.38 -4.34 -1.28
C ASP A 118 -21.28 -2.89 -0.76
N PRO A 119 -20.86 -1.93 -1.62
CA PRO A 119 -20.77 -0.53 -1.23
C PRO A 119 -22.15 0.12 -0.99
N ASP A 120 -23.22 -0.38 -1.61
CA ASP A 120 -24.57 0.16 -1.44
C ASP A 120 -25.13 -0.24 -0.07
N ALA A 121 -24.85 -1.47 0.39
CA ALA A 121 -25.16 -1.92 1.75
C ALA A 121 -24.48 -1.03 2.81
N LEU A 122 -23.20 -0.73 2.62
CA LEU A 122 -22.46 0.19 3.50
C LEU A 122 -23.07 1.59 3.52
N ALA A 123 -23.42 2.13 2.35
CA ALA A 123 -24.04 3.45 2.26
C ALA A 123 -25.39 3.49 2.99
N ALA A 124 -26.22 2.46 2.82
CA ALA A 124 -27.52 2.33 3.49
C ALA A 124 -27.37 2.22 5.02
N ALA A 125 -26.40 1.45 5.51
CA ALA A 125 -26.10 1.35 6.94
C ALA A 125 -25.68 2.69 7.55
N ILE A 126 -24.86 3.46 6.82
CA ILE A 126 -24.46 4.82 7.19
C ILE A 126 -25.69 5.75 7.20
N ASP A 127 -26.56 5.69 6.19
CA ASP A 127 -27.78 6.50 6.12
C ASP A 127 -28.72 6.24 7.29
N ASP A 128 -28.97 4.97 7.62
CA ASP A 128 -29.80 4.60 8.77
C ASP A 128 -29.18 5.08 10.08
N LEU A 129 -27.86 4.89 10.25
CA LEU A 129 -27.15 5.35 11.45
C LEU A 129 -27.26 6.86 11.61
N LEU A 130 -27.06 7.64 10.55
CA LEU A 130 -27.16 9.10 10.60
C LEU A 130 -28.60 9.57 10.79
N GLY A 131 -29.59 8.86 10.24
CA GLY A 131 -31.00 9.10 10.48
C GLY A 131 -31.37 8.97 11.96
N ARG A 132 -30.82 7.94 12.65
CA ARG A 132 -31.02 7.72 14.08
C ARG A 132 -30.15 8.62 14.96
N LYS A 133 -28.92 8.89 14.54
CA LYS A 133 -27.88 9.61 15.31
C LYS A 133 -27.25 10.71 14.46
N PRO A 134 -27.95 11.83 14.22
CA PRO A 134 -27.47 12.90 13.35
C PRO A 134 -26.21 13.61 13.86
N HIS A 135 -25.89 13.49 15.15
CA HIS A 135 -24.71 14.09 15.77
C HIS A 135 -23.39 13.39 15.40
N LEU A 136 -23.45 12.18 14.82
CA LEU A 136 -22.29 11.44 14.32
C LEU A 136 -21.86 11.87 12.92
N ALA A 137 -22.65 12.72 12.26
CA ALA A 137 -22.32 13.26 10.95
C ALA A 137 -21.00 14.06 11.00
N SER A 138 -20.24 13.96 9.92
CA SER A 138 -19.00 14.71 9.73
C SER A 138 -19.27 16.21 9.86
N ARG A 139 -18.40 16.87 10.63
CA ARG A 139 -18.39 18.33 10.81
C ARG A 139 -17.38 19.01 9.91
N ARG A 140 -16.62 18.24 9.12
CA ARG A 140 -15.68 18.79 8.16
C ARG A 140 -16.50 19.31 6.98
N PRO A 141 -16.33 20.59 6.59
CA PRO A 141 -16.92 21.05 5.36
C PRO A 141 -16.24 20.32 4.19
N LEU A 142 -17.04 19.73 3.31
CA LEU A 142 -16.56 19.15 2.05
C LEU A 142 -16.76 20.20 0.93
N GLY A 143 -15.74 20.41 0.12
CA GLY A 143 -15.76 21.35 -1.01
C GLY A 143 -15.09 22.70 -0.74
N ASP A 144 -15.19 23.61 -1.71
CA ASP A 144 -14.68 24.98 -1.58
C ASP A 144 -15.57 25.78 -0.62
N ILE A 145 -15.05 26.07 0.57
CA ILE A 145 -15.70 26.88 1.60
C ILE A 145 -15.61 28.38 1.33
N GLY A 146 -14.97 28.78 0.23
CA GLY A 146 -14.87 30.18 -0.19
C GLY A 146 -14.02 31.05 0.73
N GLN A 147 -13.14 30.44 1.55
CA GLN A 147 -12.27 31.12 2.51
C GLN A 147 -10.80 31.01 2.08
N GLY A 148 -10.12 32.15 1.97
CA GLY A 148 -8.74 32.27 1.50
C GLY A 148 -8.62 33.14 0.24
N ALA A 149 -7.39 33.53 -0.10
CA ALA A 149 -7.12 34.18 -1.39
C ALA A 149 -7.48 33.19 -2.50
N ARG A 150 -8.68 33.35 -3.07
CA ARG A 150 -9.02 32.73 -4.34
C ARG A 150 -8.05 33.35 -5.34
N GLY A 151 -7.03 32.59 -5.74
CA GLY A 151 -6.26 32.94 -6.93
C GLY A 151 -7.30 33.23 -8.00
N ASN A 152 -7.38 34.50 -8.42
CA ASN A 152 -8.43 35.03 -9.28
C ASN A 152 -8.78 33.98 -10.33
N GLY A 153 -10.02 33.50 -10.29
CA GLY A 153 -10.44 32.25 -10.93
C GLY A 153 -9.79 32.12 -12.28
N THR A 154 -9.09 30.99 -12.51
CA THR A 154 -8.32 30.67 -13.71
C THR A 154 -8.87 31.40 -14.93
N GLU A 155 -8.36 32.61 -15.20
CA GLU A 155 -8.48 33.14 -16.54
C GLU A 155 -7.62 32.19 -17.36
N PRO A 156 -8.18 31.56 -18.40
CA PRO A 156 -7.38 30.68 -19.24
C PRO A 156 -6.19 31.52 -19.73
N VAL A 157 -4.97 31.05 -19.47
CA VAL A 157 -3.74 31.74 -19.85
C VAL A 157 -3.78 31.94 -21.36
N GLY A 158 -4.21 33.13 -21.77
CA GLY A 158 -4.36 33.47 -23.17
C GLY A 158 -3.01 33.89 -23.73
N LEU A 159 -2.62 33.37 -24.88
CA LEU A 159 -1.39 33.80 -25.57
C LEU A 159 -1.30 35.33 -25.75
N LEU A 160 -2.44 36.00 -25.89
CA LEU A 160 -2.56 37.46 -25.94
C LEU A 160 -2.15 38.18 -24.63
N SER A 161 -2.32 37.56 -23.46
CA SER A 161 -1.88 38.14 -22.18
C SER A 161 -0.36 38.04 -22.03
N ILE A 162 0.22 36.91 -22.45
CA ILE A 162 1.68 36.70 -22.46
C ILE A 162 2.36 37.71 -23.40
N LEU A 163 1.82 37.92 -24.61
CA LEU A 163 2.41 38.84 -25.58
C LEU A 163 2.36 40.30 -25.12
N LYS A 164 1.30 40.70 -24.40
CA LYS A 164 1.15 42.05 -23.83
C LYS A 164 2.05 42.29 -22.61
N GLY A 165 2.49 41.25 -21.91
CA GLY A 165 3.41 41.36 -20.78
C GLY A 165 4.89 41.44 -21.17
N LEU A 166 5.21 41.24 -22.45
CA LEU A 166 6.59 41.18 -22.96
C LEU A 166 7.11 42.53 -23.52
N THR A 167 6.26 43.55 -23.59
CA THR A 167 6.60 44.92 -24.04
C THR A 167 6.67 45.88 -22.88
#